data_AF-A0A533BI73-F1
#
_entry.id   AF-A0A533BI73-F1
#
_cell.length_a   1.000
_cell.length_b   1.000
_cell.length_c   1.000
_cell.angle_alpha   90.00
_cell.angle_beta   90.00
_cell.angle_gamma   90.00
#
_symmetry.space_group_name_H-M   'P 1'
#
loop_
_entity.id
_entity.type
_entity.pdbx_description
1 polymer ?
#
loop_
_entity_poly.entity_id
_entity_poly.type
_entity_poly.pdbx_seq_one_letter_code
_entity_poly.pdbx_strand_id
1 'polypeptide(L)'
;MPEFVTVAAVEDIPPGTGRTVEVQGVWIALFNVDGSFYAIDNTCPHAGGPLGEGHLDGLLVQCPWHGWRYNVQTGKRPENPDITVACCPVRIEGNQVLVALPENFT
;
A
#
# COMPACT_ATOMS: atom_id res chain seq x y z
N MET A 1 1.71 5.86 -19.98
CA MET A 1 2.12 4.65 -19.25
C MET A 1 2.58 5.10 -17.89
N PRO A 2 2.12 4.46 -16.79
CA PRO A 2 2.52 4.87 -15.45
C PRO A 2 4.05 4.67 -15.29
N GLU A 3 4.72 5.68 -14.74
CA GLU A 3 6.16 5.65 -14.48
C GLU A 3 6.41 4.86 -13.19
N PHE A 4 7.19 3.79 -13.31
CA PHE A 4 7.56 2.94 -12.19
C PHE A 4 8.81 3.47 -11.49
N VAL A 5 8.73 3.66 -10.19
CA VAL A 5 9.83 4.09 -9.33
C VAL A 5 10.23 2.93 -8.44
N THR A 6 11.52 2.64 -8.40
CA THR A 6 12.11 1.70 -7.44
C THR A 6 12.01 2.24 -6.03
N VAL A 7 11.38 1.50 -5.12
CA VAL A 7 11.10 1.97 -3.76
C VAL A 7 11.73 1.13 -2.65
N ALA A 8 12.04 -0.14 -2.91
CA ALA A 8 12.61 -1.06 -1.93
C ALA A 8 13.23 -2.29 -2.61
N ALA A 9 14.08 -3.03 -1.90
CA ALA A 9 14.37 -4.41 -2.25
C ALA A 9 13.25 -5.34 -1.75
N VAL A 10 13.10 -6.52 -2.36
CA VAL A 10 12.11 -7.52 -1.93
C VAL A 10 12.35 -7.95 -0.47
N GLU A 11 13.61 -8.10 -0.06
CA GLU A 11 13.97 -8.46 1.32
C GLU A 11 13.69 -7.38 2.38
N ASP A 12 13.54 -6.11 1.98
CA ASP A 12 13.26 -5.01 2.91
C ASP A 12 11.84 -5.10 3.49
N ILE A 13 10.96 -5.87 2.84
CA ILE A 13 9.55 -6.01 3.18
C ILE A 13 9.23 -7.51 3.25
N PRO A 14 9.56 -8.18 4.37
CA PRO A 14 9.26 -9.60 4.55
C PRO A 14 7.77 -9.93 4.39
N PRO A 15 7.40 -11.17 4.03
CA PRO A 15 6.00 -11.59 3.99
C PRO A 15 5.27 -11.32 5.31
N GLY A 16 4.03 -10.83 5.21
CA GLY A 16 3.21 -10.44 6.35
C GLY A 16 3.51 -9.04 6.90
N THR A 17 4.35 -8.24 6.23
CA THR A 17 4.72 -6.89 6.67
C THR A 17 4.35 -5.83 5.63
N GLY A 18 4.37 -4.57 6.08
CA GLY A 18 4.21 -3.41 5.25
C GLY A 18 5.18 -2.30 5.64
N ARG A 19 5.32 -1.32 4.76
CA ARG A 19 6.13 -0.13 4.98
C ARG A 19 5.60 1.05 4.16
N THR A 20 5.79 2.25 4.68
CA THR A 20 5.62 3.49 3.93
C THR A 20 6.82 3.75 3.01
N VAL A 21 6.56 3.98 1.72
CA VAL A 21 7.57 4.33 0.72
C VAL A 21 7.20 5.63 0.01
N GLU A 22 8.18 6.32 -0.58
CA GLU A 22 7.94 7.54 -1.34
C GLU A 22 7.95 7.24 -2.85
N VAL A 23 6.92 7.71 -3.57
CA VAL A 23 6.83 7.66 -5.02
C VAL A 23 6.53 9.07 -5.51
N GLN A 24 7.51 9.73 -6.14
CA GLN A 24 7.36 11.08 -6.69
C GLN A 24 6.82 12.11 -5.69
N GLY A 25 7.31 12.07 -4.43
CA GLY A 25 6.88 12.96 -3.35
C GLY A 25 5.56 12.56 -2.65
N VAL A 26 4.96 11.43 -3.04
CA VAL A 26 3.74 10.90 -2.45
C VAL A 26 4.04 9.68 -1.58
N TRP A 27 3.46 9.63 -0.38
CA TRP A 27 3.61 8.50 0.53
C TRP A 27 2.66 7.38 0.16
N ILE A 28 3.21 6.19 -0.08
CA ILE A 28 2.47 4.98 -0.48
C ILE A 28 2.70 3.89 0.56
N ALA A 29 1.63 3.17 0.92
CA ALA A 29 1.70 2.01 1.77
C ALA A 29 1.93 0.76 0.91
N LEU A 30 3.08 0.12 1.07
CA LEU A 30 3.49 -1.08 0.34
C LEU A 30 3.46 -2.28 1.28
N PHE A 31 2.84 -3.38 0.86
CA PHE A 31 2.66 -4.59 1.64
C PHE A 31 3.16 -5.81 0.88
N ASN A 32 3.68 -6.78 1.62
CA ASN A 32 4.01 -8.11 1.10
C ASN A 32 3.09 -9.15 1.75
N VAL A 33 2.17 -9.71 0.97
CA VAL A 33 1.25 -10.77 1.37
C VAL A 33 1.74 -12.09 0.76
N ASP A 34 2.39 -12.92 1.55
CA ASP A 34 2.90 -14.24 1.13
C ASP A 34 3.74 -14.22 -0.17
N GLY A 35 4.53 -13.16 -0.36
CA GLY A 35 5.37 -12.94 -1.55
C GLY A 35 4.69 -12.12 -2.67
N SER A 36 3.40 -11.83 -2.55
CA SER A 36 2.67 -10.95 -3.47
C SER A 36 2.65 -9.53 -2.94
N PHE A 37 3.12 -8.58 -3.75
CA PHE A 37 3.21 -7.18 -3.35
C PHE A 37 1.98 -6.38 -3.78
N TYR A 38 1.50 -5.55 -2.86
CA TYR A 38 0.37 -4.65 -3.07
C TYR A 38 0.69 -3.26 -2.54
N ALA A 39 0.25 -2.23 -3.25
CA ALA A 39 0.44 -0.86 -2.85
C ALA A 39 -0.89 -0.09 -2.88
N ILE A 40 -1.13 0.70 -1.84
CA ILE A 40 -2.29 1.59 -1.71
C ILE A 40 -1.85 2.96 -1.21
N ASP A 41 -2.69 3.97 -1.35
CA ASP A 41 -2.48 5.27 -0.70
C ASP A 41 -2.18 5.06 0.79
N ASN A 42 -1.15 5.74 1.30
CA ASN A 42 -0.77 5.67 2.69
C ASN A 42 -1.77 6.41 3.60
N THR A 43 -2.53 7.35 3.06
CA THR A 43 -3.38 8.24 3.84
C THR A 43 -4.73 7.57 4.13
N CYS A 44 -4.96 7.17 5.38
CA CYS A 44 -6.26 6.61 5.78
C CYS A 44 -7.39 7.67 5.69
N PRO A 45 -8.45 7.45 4.88
CA PRO A 45 -9.59 8.37 4.73
C PRO A 45 -10.32 8.78 6.01
N HIS A 46 -10.12 8.07 7.12
CA HIS A 46 -10.75 8.40 8.38
C HIS A 46 -10.20 9.68 9.00
N ALA A 47 -8.88 9.78 9.11
CA ALA A 47 -8.22 10.85 9.86
C ALA A 47 -6.80 11.18 9.35
N GLY A 48 -6.34 10.57 8.25
CA GLY A 48 -5.01 10.80 7.68
C GLY A 48 -3.90 9.88 8.19
N GLY A 49 -4.24 8.80 8.91
CA GLY A 49 -3.24 7.91 9.50
C GLY A 49 -2.45 7.08 8.48
N PRO A 50 -1.17 6.77 8.74
CA PRO A 50 -0.28 6.09 7.81
C PRO A 50 -0.59 4.58 7.74
N LEU A 51 -1.19 4.13 6.65
CA LEU A 51 -1.52 2.71 6.45
C LEU A 51 -0.28 1.82 6.34
N GLY A 52 0.83 2.33 5.82
CA GLY A 52 2.10 1.61 5.68
C GLY A 52 2.76 1.26 7.01
N GLU A 53 2.33 1.89 8.11
CA GLU A 53 2.72 1.56 9.49
C GLU A 53 1.67 0.69 10.20
N GLY A 54 0.62 0.28 9.48
CA GLY A 54 -0.47 -0.52 10.00
C GLY A 54 -0.12 -2.00 10.18
N HIS A 55 -0.96 -2.69 10.94
CA HIS A 55 -0.85 -4.13 11.14
C HIS A 55 -1.50 -4.88 9.97
N LEU A 56 -0.73 -5.69 9.25
CA LEU A 56 -1.21 -6.51 8.14
C LEU A 56 -1.66 -7.89 8.65
N ASP A 57 -2.91 -8.25 8.36
CA ASP A 57 -3.51 -9.56 8.63
C ASP A 57 -4.12 -10.11 7.33
N GLY A 58 -3.40 -11.02 6.68
CA GLY A 58 -3.72 -11.50 5.34
C GLY A 58 -3.77 -10.35 4.33
N LEU A 59 -4.96 -10.10 3.76
CA LEU A 59 -5.19 -9.00 2.83
C LEU A 59 -5.65 -7.70 3.50
N LEU A 60 -5.82 -7.67 4.83
CA LEU A 60 -6.35 -6.51 5.53
C LEU A 60 -5.23 -5.80 6.29
N VAL A 61 -5.01 -4.52 5.97
CA VAL A 61 -4.20 -3.66 6.83
C VAL A 61 -5.11 -2.91 7.79
N GLN A 62 -4.77 -2.93 9.08
CA GLN A 62 -5.37 -2.11 10.12
C GLN A 62 -4.55 -0.83 10.35
N CYS A 63 -5.17 0.32 10.09
CA CYS A 63 -4.60 1.63 10.35
C CYS A 63 -4.20 1.79 11.83
N PRO A 64 -2.98 2.26 12.14
CA PRO A 64 -2.47 2.31 13.51
C PRO A 64 -3.14 3.35 14.40
N TRP A 65 -3.89 4.31 13.83
CA TRP A 65 -4.51 5.38 14.60
C TRP A 65 -5.84 4.96 15.23
N HIS A 66 -6.83 4.62 14.41
CA HIS A 66 -8.21 4.35 14.86
C HIS A 66 -8.72 2.98 14.42
N GLY A 67 -7.83 2.11 13.95
CA GLY A 67 -8.14 0.71 13.66
C GLY A 67 -9.00 0.47 12.42
N TRP A 68 -9.22 1.47 11.55
CA TRP A 68 -9.90 1.25 10.27
C TRP A 68 -9.09 0.32 9.39
N ARG A 69 -9.78 -0.59 8.69
CA ARG A 69 -9.16 -1.62 7.89
C ARG A 69 -9.41 -1.42 6.41
N TYR A 70 -8.43 -1.79 5.60
CA TYR A 70 -8.53 -1.75 4.15
C TYR A 70 -7.96 -3.04 3.56
N ASN A 71 -8.62 -3.54 2.53
CA ASN A 71 -8.10 -4.64 1.74
C ASN A 71 -6.99 -4.12 0.82
N VAL A 72 -5.75 -4.57 1.00
CA VAL A 72 -4.56 -4.05 0.29
C VAL A 72 -4.58 -4.33 -1.20
N GLN A 73 -5.32 -5.36 -1.64
CA GLN A 73 -5.46 -5.71 -3.05
C GLN A 73 -6.49 -4.84 -3.79
N THR A 74 -7.52 -4.39 -3.08
CA THR A 74 -8.68 -3.70 -3.70
C THR A 74 -8.86 -2.26 -3.24
N GLY A 75 -8.15 -1.85 -2.19
CA GLY A 75 -8.28 -0.54 -1.54
C GLY A 75 -9.58 -0.35 -0.76
N LYS A 76 -10.46 -1.35 -0.71
CA LYS A 76 -11.80 -1.21 -0.12
C LYS A 76 -11.79 -1.46 1.38
N ARG A 77 -12.57 -0.67 2.12
CA ARG A 77 -12.88 -0.93 3.52
C ARG A 77 -13.91 -2.06 3.65
N PRO A 78 -13.65 -3.13 4.42
CA PRO A 78 -14.57 -4.26 4.55
C PRO A 78 -15.96 -3.86 5.07
N GLU A 79 -16.03 -2.93 6.04
CA GLU A 79 -17.30 -2.58 6.67
C GLU A 79 -18.04 -1.45 5.94
N ASN A 80 -17.44 -0.81 4.92
CA ASN A 80 -18.12 0.09 3.99
C ASN A 80 -17.32 0.17 2.67
N PRO A 81 -17.63 -0.66 1.66
CA PRO A 81 -16.86 -0.73 0.41
C PRO A 81 -16.88 0.54 -0.45
N ASP A 82 -17.75 1.51 -0.15
CA ASP A 82 -17.77 2.81 -0.82
C ASP A 82 -16.66 3.76 -0.30
N ILE A 83 -16.05 3.43 0.84
CA ILE A 83 -14.87 4.13 1.35
C ILE A 83 -13.63 3.35 0.93
N THR A 84 -12.83 3.99 0.07
CA THR A 84 -11.68 3.36 -0.57
C THR A 84 -10.42 4.18 -0.44
N VAL A 85 -9.28 3.51 -0.54
CA VAL A 85 -7.99 4.10 -0.86
C VAL A 85 -7.56 3.70 -2.26
N ALA A 86 -6.83 4.57 -2.96
CA ALA A 86 -6.37 4.30 -4.30
C ALA A 86 -5.33 3.16 -4.31
N CYS A 87 -5.44 2.24 -5.28
CA CYS A 87 -4.46 1.18 -5.49
C CYS A 87 -3.37 1.65 -6.46
N CYS A 88 -2.11 1.35 -6.15
CA CYS A 88 -0.95 1.68 -6.96
C CYS A 88 -0.43 0.42 -7.66
N PRO A 89 -0.15 0.47 -8.98
CA PRO A 89 0.50 -0.63 -9.67
C PRO A 89 1.86 -0.97 -9.05
N VAL A 90 2.11 -2.26 -8.81
CA VAL A 90 3.38 -2.79 -8.32
C VAL A 90 3.98 -3.72 -9.37
N ARG A 91 5.31 -3.68 -9.51
CA ARG A 91 6.08 -4.59 -10.34
C ARG A 91 7.33 -5.05 -9.59
N ILE A 92 7.71 -6.31 -9.77
CA ILE A 92 8.98 -6.84 -9.29
C ILE A 92 9.92 -7.00 -10.49
N GLU A 93 11.12 -6.41 -10.41
CA GLU A 93 12.18 -6.59 -11.41
C GLU A 93 13.45 -7.09 -10.70
N GLY A 94 13.71 -8.39 -10.82
CA GLY A 94 14.78 -9.05 -10.07
C GLY A 94 14.51 -8.97 -8.57
N ASN A 95 15.36 -8.24 -7.85
CA ASN A 95 15.23 -8.01 -6.40
C ASN A 95 14.60 -6.65 -6.04
N GLN A 96 14.12 -5.89 -7.02
CA GLN A 96 13.61 -4.54 -6.82
C GLN A 96 12.08 -4.55 -6.83
N VAL A 97 11.47 -3.86 -5.87
CA VAL A 97 10.04 -3.54 -5.87
C VAL A 97 9.87 -2.15 -6.47
N LEU A 98 9.09 -2.07 -7.54
CA LEU A 98 8.77 -0.85 -8.24
C LEU A 98 7.28 -0.54 -8.07
N VAL A 99 6.97 0.73 -7.81
CA VAL A 99 5.59 1.21 -7.67
C VAL A 99 5.37 2.37 -8.62
N ALA A 100 4.19 2.45 -9.19
CA ALA A 100 3.75 3.59 -9.99
C ALA A 100 2.48 4.21 -9.41
N LEU A 101 2.28 5.51 -9.64
CA LEU A 101 1.03 6.17 -9.31
C LEU A 101 0.03 5.99 -10.47
N PRO A 102 -1.26 5.70 -10.20
CA PRO A 102 -2.30 5.73 -11.23
C PRO A 102 -2.55 7.18 -11.68
N GLU A 103 -3.22 7.33 -12.82
CA GLU A 103 -3.58 8.65 -13.34
C GLU A 103 -4.50 9.39 -12.36
N ASN A 104 -4.22 10.67 -12.12
CA ASN A 104 -4.94 11.52 -11.16
C ASN A 104 -4.88 11.05 -9.69
N PHE A 105 -3.76 10.46 -9.27
CA PHE A 105 -3.49 10.23 -7.84
C PHE A 105 -3.38 11.61 -7.14
N THR A 106 -4.35 11.91 -6.27
CA THR A 106 -4.44 13.17 -5.51
C THR A 106 -4.74 12.89 -4.06
#